data_AF-A0A1V9Y448-F1
#
_entry.id   AF-A0A1V9Y448-F1
#
_cell.length_a   1.000
_cell.length_b   1.000
_cell.length_c   1.000
_cell.angle_alpha   90.00
_cell.angle_beta   90.00
_cell.angle_gamma   90.00
#
_symmetry.space_group_name_H-M   'P 1'
#
loop_
_entity.id
_entity.type
_entity.pdbx_description
1 polymer ?
#
loop_
_entity_poly.entity_id
_entity_poly.type
_entity_poly.pdbx_seq_one_letter_code
_entity_poly.pdbx_strand_id
1 'polypeptide(L)' 'MGQVNGNERPSGSTPLHLAARNGHKGVVLKLLSSGANVNQKDIKFGETPLQAAARNGHHDIVQILVNTGAHRL' A
#
# COMPACT_ATOMS: atom_id res chain seq x y z
N MET A 1 22.66 15.48 -19.51
CA MET A 1 23.26 14.19 -19.14
C MET A 1 22.43 13.59 -18.02
N GLY A 2 22.00 12.34 -18.17
CA GLY A 2 21.13 11.65 -17.20
C GLY A 2 20.30 10.61 -17.92
N GLN A 3 20.92 9.50 -18.31
CA GLN A 3 20.26 8.38 -18.94
C GLN A 3 19.19 7.83 -17.99
N VAL A 4 17.91 7.96 -18.38
CA VAL A 4 16.83 7.19 -17.77
C VAL A 4 17.01 5.75 -18.25
N ASN A 5 17.66 4.92 -17.43
CA ASN A 5 17.71 3.48 -17.70
C ASN A 5 16.29 2.94 -17.59
N GLY A 6 15.61 2.81 -18.73
CA GLY A 6 14.22 2.38 -18.90
C GLY A 6 13.99 0.91 -18.60
N ASN A 7 14.43 0.44 -17.43
CA ASN A 7 14.33 -0.94 -16.98
C ASN A 7 13.41 -1.07 -15.76
N GLU A 8 12.76 0.02 -15.34
CA GLU A 8 11.80 -0.01 -14.25
C GLU A 8 10.51 -0.69 -14.71
N ARG A 9 10.47 -2.03 -14.62
CA ARG A 9 9.21 -2.76 -14.72
C ARG A 9 8.21 -2.08 -13.77
N PRO A 10 7.01 -1.66 -14.24
CA PRO A 10 6.05 -1.01 -13.38
C PRO A 10 5.80 -1.90 -12.17
N SER A 11 6.15 -1.39 -10.98
CA SER A 11 6.11 -2.16 -9.74
C SER A 11 4.68 -2.52 -9.32
N GLY A 12 3.66 -1.92 -9.95
CA GLY A 12 2.25 -2.07 -9.58
C GLY A 12 1.92 -1.56 -8.19
N SER A 13 2.89 -0.96 -7.48
CA SER A 13 2.68 -0.41 -6.15
C SER A 13 1.78 0.81 -6.24
N THR A 14 0.59 0.73 -5.63
CA THR A 14 -0.27 1.91 -5.45
C THR A 14 0.29 2.84 -4.37
N PRO A 15 -0.15 4.10 -4.30
CA PRO A 15 0.20 4.99 -3.18
C PRO A 15 -0.09 4.37 -1.81
N LEU A 16 -1.15 3.55 -1.72
CA LEU A 16 -1.51 2.85 -0.48
C LEU A 16 -0.47 1.78 -0.10
N HIS A 17 0.14 1.08 -1.07
CA HIS A 17 1.26 0.16 -0.79
C HIS A 17 2.46 0.89 -0.21
N LEU A 18 2.83 2.03 -0.82
CA LEU A 18 3.99 2.81 -0.39
C LEU A 18 3.78 3.37 1.02
N ALA A 19 2.61 3.95 1.29
CA ALA A 19 2.27 4.48 2.60
C ALA A 19 2.21 3.39 3.68
N ALA A 20 1.62 2.23 3.34
CA ALA A 20 1.50 1.11 4.25
C ALA A 20 2.85 0.46 4.57
N ARG A 21 3.70 0.28 3.55
CA ARG A 21 5.06 -0.29 3.68
C ARG A 21 5.99 0.57 4.51
N ASN A 22 5.82 1.90 4.47
CA ASN A 22 6.72 2.86 5.12
C ASN A 22 6.16 3.42 6.44
N GLY A 23 5.01 2.93 6.93
CA GLY A 23 4.48 3.39 8.22
C GLY A 23 3.79 4.76 8.20
N HIS A 24 3.40 5.27 7.03
CA HIS A 24 2.81 6.62 6.90
C HIS A 24 1.30 6.63 7.22
N LYS A 25 0.94 6.42 8.48
CA LYS A 25 -0.45 6.33 8.98
C LYS A 25 -1.38 7.44 8.48
N GLY A 26 -0.95 8.71 8.55
CA GLY A 26 -1.77 9.85 8.11
C GLY A 26 -2.08 9.82 6.61
N VAL A 27 -1.14 9.34 5.80
CA VAL A 27 -1.31 9.18 4.36
C VAL A 27 -2.24 8.01 4.06
N VAL A 28 -2.08 6.89 4.79
CA VAL A 28 -2.99 5.73 4.68
C VAL A 28 -4.44 6.17 4.89
N LEU A 29 -4.75 6.87 5.99
CA LEU A 29 -6.11 7.32 6.28
C LEU A 29 -6.68 8.19 5.16
N LYS A 30 -5.91 9.18 4.67
CA LYS A 30 -6.36 10.04 3.56
C LYS A 30 -6.68 9.24 2.29
N LEU A 31 -5.81 8.31 1.92
CA LEU A 31 -6.00 7.47 0.73
C LEU A 31 -7.24 6.58 0.86
N LEU A 32 -7.49 6.02 2.04
CA LEU A 32 -8.69 5.22 2.31
C LEU A 32 -9.96 6.07 2.22
N SER A 33 -9.96 7.28 2.78
CA SER A 33 -11.08 8.22 2.63
C SER A 33 -11.32 8.64 1.17
N SER A 34 -10.30 8.59 0.32
CA SER A 34 -10.42 8.80 -1.13
C SER A 34 -10.84 7.55 -1.92
N GLY A 35 -11.15 6.44 -1.24
CA GLY A 35 -11.63 5.21 -1.89
C GLY A 35 -10.52 4.34 -2.49
N ALA A 36 -9.29 4.45 -2.01
CA ALA A 36 -8.19 3.60 -2.49
C ALA A 36 -8.52 2.10 -2.33
N ASN A 37 -8.20 1.30 -3.35
CA ASN A 37 -8.43 -0.14 -3.31
C ASN A 37 -7.44 -0.84 -2.34
N VAL A 38 -7.96 -1.28 -1.20
CA VAL A 38 -7.21 -1.99 -0.15
C VAL A 38 -6.77 -3.41 -0.53
N ASN A 39 -7.38 -3.99 -1.58
CA ASN A 39 -7.14 -5.36 -2.02
C ASN A 39 -6.28 -5.46 -3.28
N GLN A 40 -5.87 -4.31 -3.85
CA GLN A 40 -5.00 -4.30 -5.02
C GLN A 40 -3.66 -4.97 -4.67
N LYS A 41 -3.22 -5.91 -5.50
CA LYS A 41 -1.87 -6.50 -5.39
C LYS A 41 -0.88 -5.72 -6.24
N ASP A 42 0.33 -5.52 -5.72
CA ASP A 42 1.44 -4.99 -6.51
C ASP A 42 2.02 -6.05 -7.47
N ILE A 43 2.76 -5.61 -8.50
CA ILE A 43 3.32 -6.49 -9.53
C ILE A 43 4.67 -7.09 -9.10
N LYS A 44 5.41 -6.40 -8.23
CA LYS A 44 6.76 -6.78 -7.83
C LYS A 44 6.77 -7.94 -6.84
N PHE A 45 5.88 -7.94 -5.86
CA PHE A 45 5.80 -8.93 -4.79
C PHE A 45 4.45 -9.63 -4.70
N GLY A 46 3.43 -9.18 -5.44
CA GLY A 46 2.09 -9.74 -5.33
C GLY A 46 1.41 -9.43 -4.00
N GLU A 47 1.86 -8.40 -3.29
CA GLU A 47 1.35 -8.05 -1.97
C GLU A 47 0.21 -7.05 -2.06
N THR A 48 -0.73 -7.14 -1.13
CA THR A 48 -1.66 -6.05 -0.82
C THR A 48 -1.00 -5.03 0.10
N PRO A 49 -1.56 -3.81 0.24
CA PRO A 49 -1.09 -2.85 1.24
C PRO A 49 -1.07 -3.42 2.66
N LEU A 50 -2.03 -4.29 3.01
CA LEU A 50 -2.08 -4.95 4.31
C LEU A 50 -0.87 -5.88 4.51
N GLN A 51 -0.54 -6.69 3.51
CA GLN A 51 0.62 -7.57 3.55
C GLN A 51 1.92 -6.78 3.63
N ALA A 52 2.03 -5.67 2.90
CA ALA A 52 3.18 -4.79 2.96
C ALA A 52 3.37 -4.14 4.35
N ALA A 53 2.30 -3.69 5.00
CA ALA A 53 2.36 -3.17 6.38
C ALA A 53 2.74 -4.25 7.40
N ALA A 54 2.14 -5.44 7.28
CA ALA A 54 2.41 -6.57 8.17
C ALA A 54 3.88 -7.02 8.09
N ARG A 55 4.41 -7.15 6.87
CA ARG A 55 5.81 -7.53 6.63
C ARG A 55 6.82 -6.54 7.24
N ASN A 56 6.45 -5.26 7.34
CA ASN A 56 7.31 -4.20 7.88
C ASN A 56 6.98 -3.84 9.35
N GLY A 57 6.07 -4.58 10.00
CA GLY A 57 5.76 -4.39 11.43
C GLY A 57 4.94 -3.14 11.76
N HIS A 58 4.23 -2.55 10.79
CA HIS A 58 3.38 -1.37 11.00
C HIS A 58 2.00 -1.76 11.55
N HIS A 59 1.98 -2.15 12.83
CA HIS A 59 0.80 -2.70 13.53
C HIS A 59 -0.43 -1.77 13.51
N ASP A 60 -0.21 -0.47 13.67
CA ASP A 60 -1.26 0.55 13.62
C ASP A 60 -1.94 0.63 12.24
N ILE A 61 -1.16 0.51 11.17
CA ILE A 61 -1.65 0.48 9.79
C ILE A 61 -2.35 -0.84 9.50
N VAL A 62 -1.84 -1.97 10.00
CA VAL A 62 -2.50 -3.28 9.89
C VAL A 62 -3.91 -3.18 10.47
N GLN A 63 -4.06 -2.61 11.66
CA GLN A 63 -5.38 -2.46 12.30
C GLN A 63 -6.32 -1.58 11.46
N ILE A 64 -5.83 -0.47 10.91
CA ILE A 64 -6.62 0.42 10.03
C ILE A 64 -7.11 -0.33 8.79
N LEU A 65 -6.21 -1.04 8.10
CA LEU A 65 -6.53 -1.73 6.85
C LEU A 65 -7.49 -2.91 7.07
N VAL A 66 -7.32 -3.67 8.16
CA VAL A 66 -8.25 -4.74 8.55
C VAL A 66 -9.65 -4.18 8.81
N ASN A 67 -9.75 -3.09 9.58
CA ASN A 67 -11.03 -2.47 9.88
C ASN A 67 -11.69 -1.90 8.61
N THR A 68 -10.90 -1.36 7.67
CA THR A 68 -11.46 -0.82 6.43
C THR A 68 -12.03 -1.91 5.51
N GLY A 69 -11.42 -3.09 5.50
CA GLY A 69 -11.93 -4.26 4.77
C GLY A 69 -13.17 -4.89 5.40
N ALA A 70 -13.29 -4.85 6.74
CA ALA A 70 -14.41 -5.41 7.47
C ALA A 70 -15.73 -4.60 7.30
N HIS A 71 -15.66 -3.31 6.97
CA HIS A 71 -16.82 -2.44 6.83
C HIS A 71 -17.50 -2.48 5.43
N ARG A 72 -17.10 -3.40 4.55
CA ARG A 72 -17.62 -3.52 3.16
C ARG A 72 -18.41 -4.80 2.87
N LEU A 73 -18.81 -5.55 3.91
CA LEU A 73 -19.76 -6.67 3.86
C LEU A 73 -21.04 -6.27 4.60
#